data_AF-A0A962FJQ2-F1
#
_entry.id   AF-A0A962FJQ2-F1
#
_cell.length_a   1.000
_cell.length_b   1.000
_cell.length_c   1.000
_cell.angle_alpha   90.00
_cell.angle_beta   90.00
_cell.angle_gamma   90.00
#
_symmetry.space_group_name_H-M   'P 1'
#
loop_
_entity.id
_entity.type
_entity.pdbx_description
1 polymer ?
#
loop_
_entity_poly.entity_id
_entity_poly.type
_entity_poly.pdbx_seq_one_letter_code
_entity_poly.pdbx_strand_id
1 'polypeptide(L)'
;MLVLALSAGLLATPVRSAEFATRAKHAILMDADTGAVLFERAANVPVPPASMSKLMTLAVVFRALKDGRLKPEDEFLISENAWRTGGAPSRTSAMLIPINTKVRLDQLLQGIIVQSGNDACIAIA
;
A
#
# COMPACT_ATOMS: atom_id res chain seq x y z
N MET A 1 -3.11 25.92 -67.89
CA MET A 1 -4.38 25.51 -67.26
C MET A 1 -4.54 24.03 -67.56
N LEU A 2 -4.55 23.09 -66.62
CA LEU A 2 -5.38 23.02 -65.42
C LEU A 2 -4.66 22.11 -64.39
N VAL A 3 -4.59 22.56 -63.15
CA VAL A 3 -4.02 21.85 -61.99
C VAL A 3 -5.06 20.84 -61.48
N LEU A 4 -4.69 19.56 -61.34
CA LEU A 4 -5.44 18.63 -60.49
C LEU A 4 -4.47 17.97 -59.50
N ALA A 5 -4.25 18.64 -58.38
CA ALA A 5 -3.57 18.05 -57.23
C ALA A 5 -4.58 17.15 -56.49
N LEU A 6 -4.38 15.83 -56.58
CA LEU A 6 -5.18 14.86 -55.84
C LEU A 6 -4.68 14.82 -54.39
N SER A 7 -5.18 15.74 -53.56
CA SER A 7 -4.95 15.70 -52.12
C SER A 7 -5.78 14.56 -51.51
N ALA A 8 -5.16 13.38 -51.35
CA ALA A 8 -5.71 12.30 -50.54
C ALA A 8 -5.77 12.77 -49.08
N GLY A 9 -6.94 13.26 -48.66
CA GLY A 9 -7.21 13.62 -47.28
C GLY A 9 -7.07 12.38 -46.40
N LEU A 10 -6.04 12.35 -45.58
CA LEU A 10 -5.88 11.37 -44.52
C LEU A 10 -7.00 11.61 -43.51
N LEU A 11 -8.10 10.85 -43.62
CA LEU A 11 -9.15 10.84 -42.62
C LEU A 11 -8.57 10.24 -41.34
N ALA A 12 -8.03 11.11 -40.48
CA ALA A 12 -7.66 10.73 -39.12
C ALA A 12 -8.95 10.33 -38.40
N THR A 13 -9.15 9.02 -38.22
CA THR A 13 -10.19 8.54 -37.34
C THR A 13 -9.87 9.05 -35.93
N PRO A 14 -10.82 9.68 -35.22
CA PRO A 14 -10.57 10.02 -33.84
C PRO A 14 -10.33 8.71 -33.09
N VAL A 15 -9.10 8.50 -32.63
CA VAL A 15 -8.79 7.46 -31.65
C VAL A 15 -9.62 7.82 -30.43
N ARG A 16 -10.77 7.16 -30.28
CA ARG A 16 -11.55 7.22 -29.06
C ARG A 16 -10.68 6.55 -28.00
N SER A 17 -9.97 7.35 -27.22
CA SER A 17 -9.40 6.89 -25.96
C SER A 17 -10.54 6.24 -25.19
N ALA A 18 -10.47 4.92 -24.97
CA ALA A 18 -11.42 4.26 -24.10
C ALA A 18 -11.26 4.89 -22.72
N GLU A 19 -12.27 5.61 -22.26
CA GLU A 19 -12.27 6.11 -20.88
C GLU A 19 -12.18 4.91 -19.95
N PHE A 20 -11.14 4.88 -19.11
CA PHE A 20 -10.96 3.81 -18.14
C PHE A 20 -12.11 3.86 -17.14
N ALA A 21 -13.03 2.90 -17.24
CA ALA A 21 -14.19 2.79 -16.37
C ALA A 21 -13.95 1.77 -15.26
N THR A 22 -14.17 2.17 -14.01
CA THR A 22 -14.07 1.29 -12.84
C THR A 22 -15.34 1.34 -11.99
N ARG A 23 -15.67 0.21 -11.34
CA ARG A 23 -16.74 0.15 -10.33
C ARG A 23 -16.32 0.74 -8.97
N ALA A 24 -15.02 0.96 -8.76
CA ALA A 24 -14.50 1.52 -7.51
C ALA A 24 -15.02 2.95 -7.28
N LYS A 25 -15.46 3.23 -6.05
CA LYS A 25 -15.93 4.57 -5.64
C LYS A 25 -14.79 5.60 -5.62
N HIS A 26 -13.60 5.14 -5.21
CA HIS A 26 -12.37 5.92 -5.12
C HIS A 26 -11.26 5.16 -5.83
N ALA A 27 -10.46 5.84 -6.66
CA ALA A 27 -9.34 5.23 -7.36
C ALA A 27 -8.30 6.28 -7.74
N ILE A 28 -7.04 5.88 -7.78
CA ILE A 28 -5.94 6.63 -8.37
C ILE A 28 -4.99 5.65 -9.05
N LEU A 29 -4.49 6.01 -10.23
CA LEU A 29 -3.43 5.35 -10.95
C LEU A 29 -2.34 6.37 -11.21
N MET A 30 -1.13 6.07 -10.77
CA MET A 30 0.01 6.98 -10.81
C MET A 30 1.21 6.23 -11.37
N ASP A 31 1.96 6.90 -12.24
CA ASP A 31 3.29 6.46 -12.64
C ASP A 31 4.27 6.65 -11.47
N ALA A 32 4.97 5.58 -11.07
CA ALA A 32 5.78 5.59 -9.85
C ALA A 32 7.05 6.45 -9.96
N ASP A 33 7.63 6.56 -11.16
CA ASP A 33 8.89 7.27 -11.38
C ASP A 33 8.69 8.78 -11.51
N THR A 34 7.64 9.18 -12.23
CA THR A 34 7.34 10.59 -12.53
C THR A 34 6.32 11.21 -11.59
N GLY A 35 5.54 10.38 -10.89
CA GLY A 35 4.38 10.83 -10.10
C GLY A 35 3.20 11.29 -10.96
N ALA A 36 3.23 11.07 -12.28
CA ALA A 36 2.15 11.48 -13.16
C ALA A 36 0.86 10.71 -12.85
N VAL A 37 -0.23 11.44 -12.58
CA VAL A 37 -1.56 10.84 -12.39
C VAL A 37 -2.15 10.50 -13.76
N LEU A 38 -2.28 9.20 -14.02
CA LEU A 38 -2.81 8.67 -15.29
C LEU A 38 -4.33 8.53 -15.24
N PHE A 39 -4.90 8.34 -14.04
CA PHE A 39 -6.33 8.26 -13.81
C PHE A 39 -6.64 8.56 -12.33
N GLU A 40 -7.72 9.28 -12.06
CA GLU A 40 -8.22 9.46 -10.70
C GLU A 40 -9.75 9.55 -10.67
N ARG A 41 -10.34 9.07 -9.57
CA ARG A 41 -11.76 9.18 -9.28
C ARG A 41 -11.94 9.41 -7.78
N ALA A 42 -12.42 10.59 -7.41
CA ALA A 42 -12.65 10.96 -6.00
C ALA A 42 -11.43 10.64 -5.08
N ALA A 43 -10.21 10.80 -5.60
CA ALA A 43 -8.98 10.36 -4.94
C ALA A 43 -8.64 11.17 -3.68
N ASN A 44 -9.04 12.45 -3.65
CA ASN A 44 -8.79 13.35 -2.52
C ASN A 44 -9.92 13.35 -1.46
N VAL A 45 -10.92 12.48 -1.61
CA VAL A 45 -12.00 12.35 -0.62
C VAL A 45 -11.50 11.51 0.55
N PRO A 46 -11.51 12.03 1.80
CA PRO A 46 -11.07 11.25 2.95
C PRO A 46 -11.94 10.01 3.15
N VAL A 47 -11.29 8.86 3.31
CA VAL A 47 -11.93 7.58 3.61
C VAL A 47 -11.14 6.84 4.70
N PRO A 48 -11.81 6.05 5.55
CA PRO A 48 -11.10 5.19 6.50
C PRO A 48 -10.19 4.20 5.74
N PRO A 49 -8.88 4.16 6.03
CA PRO A 49 -7.94 3.32 5.26
C PRO A 49 -8.06 1.82 5.60
N ALA A 50 -8.77 1.45 6.68
CA ALA A 50 -8.77 0.10 7.24
C ALA A 50 -7.34 -0.44 7.36
N SER A 51 -7.06 -1.69 6.98
CA SER A 51 -5.71 -2.29 7.04
C SER A 51 -4.65 -1.57 6.21
N MET A 52 -5.01 -0.67 5.27
CA MET A 52 -4.02 0.12 4.54
C MET A 52 -3.27 1.12 5.44
N SER A 53 -3.79 1.42 6.63
CA SER A 53 -3.07 2.21 7.64
C SER A 53 -1.70 1.64 7.99
N LYS A 54 -1.53 0.32 7.88
CA LYS A 54 -0.26 -0.38 8.12
C LYS A 54 0.87 0.05 7.19
N LEU A 55 0.55 0.60 6.01
CA LEU A 55 1.57 1.19 5.14
C LEU A 55 2.31 2.33 5.83
N MET A 56 1.62 3.12 6.66
CA MET A 56 2.26 4.18 7.43
C MET A 56 3.12 3.62 8.57
N THR A 57 2.66 2.56 9.25
CA THR A 57 3.48 1.83 10.25
C THR A 57 4.78 1.33 9.62
N LEU A 58 4.69 0.68 8.46
CA LEU A 58 5.85 0.20 7.71
C LEU A 58 6.76 1.36 7.26
N ALA A 59 6.19 2.47 6.78
CA ALA A 59 6.98 3.64 6.37
C ALA A 59 7.84 4.21 7.52
N VAL A 60 7.29 4.26 8.74
CA VAL A 60 8.03 4.72 9.93
C VAL A 60 9.16 3.76 10.28
N VAL A 61 8.89 2.45 10.25
CA VAL A 61 9.88 1.41 10.58
C VAL A 61 11.00 1.37 9.53
N PHE A 62 10.67 1.41 8.24
CA PHE A 62 11.67 1.47 7.17
C PHE A 62 12.52 2.73 7.23
N ARG A 63 11.95 3.86 7.64
CA ARG A 63 12.74 5.06 7.91
C ARG A 63 13.71 4.83 9.07
N ALA A 64 13.26 4.23 10.18
CA ALA A 64 14.14 3.93 11.31
C ALA A 64 15.27 2.95 10.95
N LEU A 65 14.99 1.94 10.13
CA LEU A 65 15.99 1.03 9.57
C LEU A 65 16.99 1.76 8.67
N LYS A 66 16.51 2.62 7.77
CA LYS A 66 17.35 3.44 6.88
C LYS A 66 18.25 4.41 7.66
N ASP A 67 17.72 4.98 8.74
CA ASP A 67 18.46 5.89 9.63
C ASP A 67 19.43 5.14 10.56
N GLY A 68 19.45 3.80 10.55
CA GLY A 68 20.28 2.96 11.42
C GLY A 68 19.84 2.92 12.89
N ARG A 69 18.63 3.42 13.20
CA ARG A 69 18.05 3.41 14.55
C ARG A 69 17.48 2.05 14.95
N LEU A 70 17.14 1.23 13.96
CA LEU A 70 16.73 -0.17 14.12
C LEU A 70 17.59 -1.06 13.21
N LYS A 71 17.67 -2.32 13.56
CA LYS A 71 18.26 -3.40 12.76
C LYS A 71 17.23 -4.51 12.55
N PRO A 72 17.29 -5.25 11.42
CA PRO A 72 16.40 -6.39 11.19
C PRO A 72 16.46 -7.45 12.29
N GLU A 73 17.60 -7.56 12.98
CA GLU A 73 17.84 -8.52 14.06
C GLU A 73 17.30 -8.07 15.42
N ASP A 74 16.87 -6.81 15.57
CA ASP A 74 16.36 -6.30 16.83
C ASP A 74 15.13 -7.12 17.27
N GLU A 75 15.10 -7.48 18.55
CA GLU A 75 14.04 -8.28 19.13
C GLU A 75 13.00 -7.43 19.85
N PHE A 76 11.72 -7.69 19.60
CA PHE A 76 10.60 -7.04 20.25
C PHE A 76 9.86 -8.05 21.13
N LEU A 77 9.55 -7.63 22.37
CA LEU A 77 8.75 -8.41 23.30
C LEU A 77 7.27 -8.31 22.93
N ILE A 78 6.61 -9.45 22.75
CA ILE A 78 5.17 -9.51 22.57
C ILE A 78 4.48 -9.24 23.90
N SER A 79 4.00 -8.01 24.05
CA SER A 79 3.24 -7.59 25.21
C SER A 79 1.87 -8.27 25.28
N GLU A 80 1.28 -8.25 26.48
CA GLU A 80 -0.11 -8.65 26.66
C GLU A 80 -1.06 -7.86 25.76
N ASN A 81 -0.80 -6.56 25.58
CA ASN A 81 -1.61 -5.72 24.71
C ASN A 81 -1.55 -6.19 23.25
N ALA A 82 -0.35 -6.43 22.71
CA ALA A 82 -0.17 -6.93 21.36
C ALA A 82 -0.87 -8.27 21.16
N TRP A 83 -0.65 -9.22 22.08
CA TRP A 83 -1.29 -10.53 22.05
C TRP A 83 -2.83 -10.43 22.15
N ARG A 84 -3.36 -9.65 23.09
CA ARG A 84 -4.81 -9.59 23.39
C ARG A 84 -5.60 -8.83 22.33
N THR A 85 -5.09 -7.68 21.89
CA THR A 85 -5.85 -6.74 21.04
C THR A 85 -5.53 -6.87 19.56
N GLY A 86 -4.35 -7.40 19.21
CA GLY A 86 -3.96 -7.67 17.81
C GLY A 86 -3.74 -9.14 17.49
N GLY A 87 -3.61 -10.01 18.50
CA GLY A 87 -3.28 -11.43 18.35
C GLY A 87 -4.51 -12.35 18.38
N ALA A 88 -4.31 -13.59 18.82
CA ALA A 88 -5.32 -14.64 18.79
C ALA A 88 -6.70 -14.26 19.39
N PRO A 89 -6.78 -13.59 20.56
CA PRO A 89 -8.06 -13.21 21.15
C PRO A 89 -8.81 -12.12 20.37
N SER A 90 -8.12 -11.34 19.52
CA SER A 90 -8.72 -10.24 18.77
C SER A 90 -9.67 -10.71 17.67
N ARG A 91 -9.51 -11.95 17.19
CA ARG A 91 -10.20 -12.50 16.01
C ARG A 91 -10.01 -11.67 14.74
N THR A 92 -8.91 -10.91 14.67
CA THR A 92 -8.47 -10.18 13.49
C THR A 92 -7.26 -10.86 12.84
N SER A 93 -6.74 -10.29 11.75
CA SER A 93 -5.53 -10.82 11.13
C SER A 93 -4.33 -10.69 12.07
N ALA A 94 -3.62 -11.78 12.30
CA ALA A 94 -2.59 -11.88 13.33
C ALA A 94 -1.54 -12.93 12.97
N MET A 95 -0.32 -12.75 13.45
CA MET A 95 0.74 -13.75 13.44
C MET A 95 0.54 -14.86 14.48
N LEU A 96 -0.36 -14.65 15.45
CA LEU A 96 -0.69 -15.58 16.53
C LEU A 96 0.51 -15.84 17.46
N ILE A 97 1.31 -14.81 17.70
CA ILE A 97 2.53 -14.92 18.48
C ILE A 97 2.19 -15.07 19.98
N PRO A 98 2.77 -16.04 20.71
CA PRO A 98 2.53 -16.17 22.15
C PRO A 98 3.00 -14.95 22.93
N ILE A 99 2.26 -14.60 24.00
CA ILE A 99 2.64 -13.54 24.95
C ILE A 99 4.00 -13.82 25.59
N ASN A 100 4.75 -12.77 25.90
CA ASN A 100 6.08 -12.82 26.53
C ASN A 100 7.16 -13.52 25.70
N THR A 101 6.95 -13.66 24.39
CA THR A 101 7.99 -14.12 23.47
C THR A 101 8.73 -12.92 22.87
N LYS A 102 9.99 -13.14 22.51
CA LYS A 102 10.77 -12.18 21.72
C LYS A 102 10.78 -12.63 20.26
N VAL A 103 10.52 -11.69 19.36
CA VAL A 103 10.52 -11.95 17.91
C VAL A 103 11.36 -10.90 17.22
N ARG A 104 12.15 -11.32 16.22
CA ARG A 104 13.00 -10.42 15.44
C ARG A 104 12.16 -9.51 14.55
N LEU A 105 12.64 -8.29 14.33
CA LEU A 105 11.96 -7.27 13.53
C LEU A 105 11.68 -7.76 12.11
N ASP A 106 12.61 -8.48 11.47
CA ASP A 106 12.40 -9.04 10.13
C ASP A 106 11.21 -10.01 10.04
N GLN A 107 11.01 -10.84 11.07
CA GLN A 107 9.86 -11.74 11.16
C GLN A 107 8.55 -10.97 11.40
N LEU A 108 8.58 -9.95 12.26
CA LEU A 108 7.42 -9.09 12.51
C LEU A 108 7.01 -8.33 11.23
N LEU A 109 7.99 -7.81 10.49
CA LEU A 109 7.75 -7.17 9.18
C LEU A 109 7.11 -8.12 8.19
N GLN A 110 7.57 -9.37 8.11
CA GLN A 110 6.93 -10.39 7.27
C GLN A 110 5.48 -10.63 7.68
N GLY A 111 5.18 -10.71 8.98
CA GLY A 111 3.81 -10.85 9.43
C GLY A 111 2.90 -9.67 9.12
N ILE A 112 3.42 -8.44 9.20
CA ILE A 112 2.67 -7.24 8.80
C ILE A 112 2.40 -7.25 7.30
N ILE A 113 3.42 -7.53 6.48
CA ILE A 113 3.33 -7.40 5.03
C ILE A 113 2.52 -8.55 4.42
N VAL A 114 2.75 -9.78 4.89
CA VAL A 114 2.14 -11.00 4.31
C VAL A 114 0.79 -11.29 4.94
N GLN A 115 0.70 -11.24 6.27
CA GLN A 115 -0.52 -11.60 7.00
C GLN A 115 -1.34 -10.40 7.43
N SER A 116 -0.89 -9.16 7.19
CA SER A 116 -1.56 -7.97 7.75
C SER A 116 -1.72 -8.06 9.29
N GLY A 117 -0.76 -8.72 9.96
CA GLY A 117 -0.82 -9.04 11.38
C GLY A 117 -0.92 -7.80 12.28
N ASN A 118 -2.00 -7.69 13.06
CA ASN A 118 -2.22 -6.59 13.98
C ASN A 118 -1.35 -6.71 15.24
N ASP A 119 -1.15 -7.92 15.76
CA ASP A 119 -0.22 -8.20 16.86
C ASP A 119 1.19 -7.69 16.55
N ALA A 120 1.68 -7.98 15.34
CA ALA A 120 2.98 -7.50 14.89
C ALA A 120 3.06 -5.97 14.79
N CYS A 121 2.01 -5.31 14.28
CA CYS A 121 1.95 -3.85 14.24
C CYS A 121 2.00 -3.24 15.64
N ILE A 122 1.28 -3.82 16.60
CA ILE A 122 1.24 -3.33 17.99
C ILE A 122 2.56 -3.63 18.71
N ALA A 123 3.24 -4.72 18.38
CA ALA A 123 4.51 -5.09 18.99
C ALA A 123 5.66 -4.14 18.63
N ILE A 124 5.66 -3.57 17.41
CA ILE A 124 6.73 -2.68 16.92
C ILE A 124 6.41 -1.19 17.01
N ALA A 125 5.22 -0.83 17.53
CA ALA A 125 4.77 0.55 17.73
C ALA A 125 5.22 1.07 19.10
#